data_AF-A0A9X3CAF8-F1
#
_entry.id   AF-A0A9X3CAF8-F1
#
_cell.length_a   1.000
_cell.length_b   1.000
_cell.length_c   1.000
_cell.angle_alpha   90.00
_cell.angle_beta   90.00
_cell.angle_gamma   90.00
#
_symmetry.space_group_name_H-M   'P 1'
#
loop_
_entity.id
_entity.type
_entity.pdbx_description
1 polymer ?
#
loop_
_entity_poly.entity_id
_entity_poly.type
_entity_poly.pdbx_seq_one_letter_code
_entity_poly.pdbx_strand_id
1 'polypeptide(L)'
;MSDVDELFTRVIKRQIKGNQFNQVITGMAVDINETTCTVKREGSPDLTDVRLDAIDDTIENQFTVFPKEGSFVLVGIVDGLKTQAVVLRCSEVEHIKIKCGGVSLIETFSKFIEEINNAIINTPAGAGTVSSATVMKLKAVENDFKKIFK
;
A
#
# COMPACT_ATOMS: atom_id res chain seq x y z
N MET A 1 -21.45 -2.26 -49.98
CA MET A 1 -21.62 -1.86 -48.56
C MET A 1 -21.44 -0.36 -48.52
N SER A 2 -22.36 0.37 -47.91
CA SER A 2 -22.47 1.82 -48.09
C SER A 2 -21.40 2.56 -47.26
N ASP A 3 -20.87 3.68 -47.77
CA ASP A 3 -19.91 4.53 -47.03
C ASP A 3 -20.44 4.96 -45.65
N VAL A 4 -21.77 4.98 -45.52
CA VAL A 4 -22.50 5.23 -44.28
C VAL A 4 -22.23 4.14 -43.24
N ASP A 5 -22.18 2.86 -43.64
CA ASP A 5 -21.88 1.73 -42.74
C ASP A 5 -20.44 1.78 -42.21
N GLU A 6 -19.48 2.21 -43.05
CA GLU A 6 -18.10 2.42 -42.63
C GLU A 6 -17.98 3.61 -41.65
N LEU A 7 -18.71 4.69 -41.90
CA LEU A 7 -18.73 5.86 -41.02
C LEU A 7 -19.34 5.51 -39.66
N PHE A 8 -20.46 4.79 -39.64
CA PHE A 8 -21.09 4.30 -38.41
C PHE A 8 -20.15 3.35 -37.65
N THR A 9 -19.47 2.44 -38.34
CA THR A 9 -18.49 1.55 -37.72
C THR A 9 -17.32 2.32 -37.11
N ARG A 10 -16.84 3.39 -37.75
CA ARG A 10 -15.79 4.26 -37.19
C ARG A 10 -16.25 5.04 -35.97
N VAL A 11 -17.47 5.60 -36.00
CA VAL A 11 -18.05 6.33 -34.86
C VAL A 11 -18.27 5.39 -33.67
N ILE A 12 -18.85 4.21 -33.91
CA ILE A 12 -19.06 3.19 -32.87
C ILE A 12 -17.72 2.69 -32.30
N LYS A 13 -16.70 2.41 -33.14
CA LYS A 13 -15.37 2.03 -32.64
C LYS A 13 -14.70 3.14 -31.83
N ARG A 14 -14.89 4.41 -32.20
CA ARG A 14 -14.38 5.56 -31.45
C ARG A 14 -15.13 5.75 -30.12
N GLN A 15 -16.43 5.50 -30.10
CA GLN A 15 -17.27 5.57 -28.91
C GLN A 15 -17.00 4.39 -27.97
N ILE A 16 -16.81 3.17 -28.49
CA ILE A 16 -16.40 2.00 -27.70
C ILE A 16 -14.97 2.16 -27.16
N LYS A 17 -14.02 2.71 -27.93
CA LYS A 17 -12.68 3.03 -27.41
C LYS A 17 -12.67 4.20 -26.41
N GLY A 18 -13.60 5.14 -26.53
CA GLY A 18 -13.81 6.21 -25.56
C GLY A 18 -14.53 5.73 -24.29
N ASN A 19 -15.34 4.68 -24.39
CA ASN A 19 -16.17 4.13 -23.31
C ASN A 19 -15.62 2.82 -22.71
N GLN A 20 -14.59 2.22 -23.30
CA GLN A 20 -13.62 1.38 -22.59
C GLN A 20 -12.81 2.32 -21.70
N PHE A 21 -13.44 2.80 -20.64
CA PHE A 21 -12.71 3.16 -19.44
C PHE A 21 -11.93 1.90 -19.08
N ASN A 22 -10.64 1.85 -19.41
CA ASN A 22 -9.72 0.95 -18.73
C ASN A 22 -9.68 1.44 -17.28
N GLN A 23 -10.75 1.13 -16.54
CA GLN A 23 -10.89 1.45 -15.12
C GLN A 23 -9.79 0.76 -14.34
N VAL A 24 -9.20 -0.30 -14.90
CA VAL A 24 -8.08 -1.01 -14.31
C VAL A 24 -7.00 -1.23 -15.38
N ILE A 25 -5.76 -0.95 -14.99
CA ILE A 25 -4.56 -1.09 -15.83
C ILE A 25 -3.44 -1.71 -14.99
N THR A 26 -2.45 -2.29 -15.66
CA THR A 26 -1.24 -2.79 -15.01
C THR A 26 -0.01 -1.99 -15.44
N GLY A 27 1.01 -1.99 -14.59
CA GLY A 27 2.31 -1.39 -14.90
C GLY A 27 3.31 -1.68 -13.79
N MET A 28 4.49 -1.08 -13.90
CA MET A 28 5.58 -1.23 -12.94
C MET A 28 5.65 0.00 -12.03
N ALA A 29 5.62 -0.21 -10.71
CA ALA A 29 5.76 0.88 -9.74
C ALA A 29 7.22 1.34 -9.64
N VAL A 30 7.41 2.64 -9.76
CA VAL A 30 8.68 3.36 -9.59
C VAL A 30 8.42 4.63 -8.79
N ASP A 31 9.46 5.24 -8.23
CA ASP A 31 9.38 6.50 -7.48
C ASP A 31 8.29 6.46 -6.39
N ILE A 32 8.38 5.47 -5.50
CA ILE A 32 7.39 5.26 -4.42
C ILE A 32 7.66 6.24 -3.28
N ASN A 33 6.70 7.12 -3.04
CA ASN A 33 6.69 8.10 -1.96
C ASN A 33 5.77 7.65 -0.80
N GLU A 34 5.53 8.51 0.18
CA GLU A 34 4.70 8.18 1.35
C GLU A 34 3.22 7.95 1.03
N THR A 35 2.68 8.58 -0.02
CA THR A 35 1.24 8.51 -0.37
C THR A 35 0.98 8.20 -1.85
N THR A 36 2.00 8.28 -2.69
CA THR A 36 1.87 8.10 -4.15
C THR A 36 3.04 7.31 -4.74
N CYS A 37 2.85 6.81 -5.96
CA CYS A 37 3.92 6.26 -6.80
C CYS A 37 3.72 6.63 -8.28
N THR A 38 4.75 6.40 -9.08
CA THR A 38 4.66 6.47 -10.54
C THR A 38 4.53 5.06 -11.11
N VAL A 39 3.68 4.89 -12.12
CA VAL A 39 3.46 3.59 -12.77
C VAL A 39 3.86 3.65 -14.24
N LYS A 40 4.94 2.95 -14.56
CA LYS A 40 5.45 2.79 -15.92
C LYS A 40 4.64 1.76 -16.69
N ARG A 41 4.31 2.07 -17.94
CA ARG A 41 3.45 1.22 -18.78
C ARG A 41 4.09 0.98 -20.13
N GLU A 42 4.00 -0.26 -20.63
CA GLU A 42 4.49 -0.58 -21.96
C GLU A 42 3.61 0.04 -23.05
N GLY A 43 4.21 0.80 -23.96
CA GLY A 43 3.51 1.40 -25.10
C GLY A 43 2.48 2.49 -24.75
N SER A 44 2.48 3.00 -23.52
CA SER A 44 1.61 4.09 -23.05
C SER A 44 2.40 5.06 -22.17
N PRO A 45 1.97 6.33 -22.03
CA PRO A 45 2.63 7.27 -21.13
C PRO A 45 2.66 6.77 -19.68
N ASP A 46 3.62 7.22 -18.90
CA ASP A 46 3.67 6.92 -17.48
C ASP A 46 2.48 7.57 -16.75
N LEU A 47 2.05 6.96 -15.65
CA LEU A 47 1.11 7.58 -14.72
C LEU A 47 1.85 8.09 -13.52
N THR A 48 1.87 9.41 -13.37
CA THR A 48 2.38 10.08 -12.19
C THR A 48 1.29 10.19 -11.14
N ASP A 49 1.68 10.41 -9.89
CA ASP A 49 0.79 10.73 -8.78
C ASP A 49 -0.31 9.67 -8.54
N VAL A 50 0.00 8.39 -8.79
CA VAL A 50 -0.90 7.29 -8.49
C VAL A 50 -0.95 7.11 -6.97
N ARG A 51 -2.12 7.26 -6.37
CA ARG A 51 -2.29 7.18 -4.91
C ARG A 51 -2.12 5.74 -4.42
N LEU A 52 -1.48 5.58 -3.27
CA LEU A 52 -1.41 4.31 -2.57
C LEU A 52 -2.67 4.06 -1.75
N ASP A 53 -3.34 5.13 -1.30
CA ASP A 53 -4.61 5.09 -0.58
C ASP A 53 -5.74 5.67 -1.43
N ALA A 54 -6.92 5.03 -1.40
CA ALA A 54 -8.08 5.46 -2.17
C ALA A 54 -8.73 6.72 -1.61
N ILE A 55 -8.66 6.90 -0.29
CA ILE A 55 -9.32 7.99 0.43
C ILE A 55 -8.25 8.68 1.27
N ASP A 56 -8.07 9.98 1.04
CA ASP A 56 -7.12 10.84 1.74
C ASP A 56 -7.80 11.56 2.92
N ASP A 57 -8.61 10.81 3.67
CA ASP A 57 -9.48 11.38 4.70
C ASP A 57 -8.88 11.11 6.07
N THR A 58 -8.18 12.13 6.58
CA THR A 58 -7.58 12.24 7.92
C THR A 58 -6.47 11.24 8.27
N ILE A 59 -5.39 11.76 8.85
CA ILE A 59 -4.18 11.02 9.30
C ILE A 59 -4.50 9.93 10.35
N GLU A 60 -5.70 9.96 10.93
CA GLU A 60 -6.10 9.07 12.01
C GLU A 60 -6.33 7.62 11.57
N ASN A 61 -6.81 7.39 10.35
CA ASN A 61 -7.09 6.06 9.83
C ASN A 61 -6.32 5.82 8.54
N GLN A 62 -5.43 4.84 8.55
CA GLN A 62 -4.57 4.53 7.42
C GLN A 62 -4.40 3.02 7.29
N PHE A 63 -4.60 2.49 6.08
CA PHE A 63 -4.24 1.13 5.72
C PHE A 63 -3.60 1.17 4.33
N THR A 64 -2.29 1.38 4.30
CA THR A 64 -1.54 1.60 3.06
C THR A 64 -0.63 0.43 2.79
N VAL A 65 -0.70 -0.13 1.59
CA VAL A 65 0.22 -1.17 1.12
C VAL A 65 1.25 -0.53 0.21
N PHE A 66 2.51 -0.57 0.61
CA PHE A 66 3.61 -0.01 -0.19
C PHE A 66 4.13 -1.09 -1.15
N PRO A 67 3.99 -0.92 -2.47
CA PRO A 67 4.60 -1.82 -3.43
C PRO A 67 6.12 -1.74 -3.29
N LYS A 68 6.82 -2.83 -3.58
CA LYS A 68 8.27 -2.77 -3.74
C LYS A 68 8.62 -2.10 -5.07
N GLU A 69 9.68 -1.30 -5.10
CA GLU A 69 10.14 -0.67 -6.34
C GLU A 69 10.46 -1.71 -7.41
N GLY A 70 10.01 -1.46 -8.65
CA GLY A 70 10.12 -2.41 -9.76
C GLY A 70 9.08 -3.53 -9.74
N SER A 71 8.17 -3.57 -8.77
CA SER A 71 7.09 -4.56 -8.73
C SER A 71 5.93 -4.19 -9.67
N PHE A 72 5.18 -5.20 -10.10
CA PHE A 72 3.97 -4.98 -10.89
C PHE A 72 2.82 -4.53 -10.00
N VAL A 73 2.10 -3.50 -10.45
CA VAL A 73 0.93 -2.96 -9.77
C VAL A 73 -0.28 -2.96 -10.69
N LEU A 74 -1.43 -3.22 -10.08
CA LEU A 74 -2.75 -3.05 -10.66
C LEU A 74 -3.30 -1.70 -10.18
N VAL A 75 -3.63 -0.83 -11.12
CA VAL A 75 -4.05 0.54 -10.84
C VAL A 75 -5.48 0.73 -11.31
N GLY A 76 -6.32 1.29 -10.44
CA GLY A 76 -7.67 1.73 -10.73
C GLY A 76 -7.70 3.20 -11.16
N ILE A 77 -8.43 3.55 -12.21
CA ILE A 77 -8.70 4.94 -12.60
C ILE A 77 -10.03 5.36 -12.00
N VAL A 78 -10.02 6.41 -11.17
CA VAL A 78 -11.18 6.96 -10.47
C VAL A 78 -11.86 8.02 -11.34
N ASP A 79 -13.18 7.96 -11.43
CA ASP A 79 -14.04 8.87 -12.21
C ASP A 79 -13.61 9.05 -13.68
N GLY A 80 -12.85 8.10 -14.21
CA GLY A 80 -12.34 8.16 -15.58
C GLY A 80 -11.23 9.18 -15.83
N LEU A 81 -10.77 9.87 -14.78
CA LEU A 81 -9.70 10.86 -14.85
C LEU A 81 -8.37 10.16 -14.60
N LYS A 82 -7.50 10.11 -15.62
CA LYS A 82 -6.17 9.48 -15.49
C LYS A 82 -5.29 10.13 -14.40
N THR A 83 -5.58 11.37 -14.04
CA THR A 83 -4.95 12.12 -12.95
C THR A 83 -5.42 11.66 -11.57
N GLN A 84 -6.46 10.82 -11.51
CA GLN A 84 -6.98 10.23 -10.29
C GLN A 84 -6.88 8.73 -10.42
N ALA A 85 -5.73 8.20 -10.00
CA ALA A 85 -5.43 6.79 -10.07
C ALA A 85 -5.07 6.27 -8.67
N VAL A 86 -5.43 5.02 -8.38
CA VAL A 86 -5.14 4.37 -7.09
C VAL A 86 -4.57 2.98 -7.30
N VAL A 87 -3.57 2.58 -6.52
CA VAL A 87 -3.08 1.21 -6.50
C VAL A 87 -4.11 0.30 -5.84
N LEU A 88 -4.58 -0.70 -6.57
CA LEU A 88 -5.51 -1.71 -6.07
C LEU A 88 -4.77 -2.93 -5.50
N ARG A 89 -3.65 -3.30 -6.13
CA ARG A 89 -2.85 -4.45 -5.75
C ARG A 89 -1.43 -4.34 -6.29
N CYS A 90 -0.47 -4.95 -5.60
CA CYS A 90 0.91 -5.11 -6.05
C CYS A 90 1.34 -6.59 -6.02
N SER A 91 2.33 -6.94 -6.84
CA SER A 91 2.89 -8.29 -6.90
C SER A 91 3.86 -8.58 -5.76
N GLU A 92 4.64 -7.57 -5.37
CA GLU A 92 5.56 -7.61 -4.24
C GLU A 92 5.30 -6.39 -3.34
N VAL A 93 5.16 -6.64 -2.04
CA VAL A 93 4.95 -5.62 -1.02
C VAL A 93 6.29 -5.37 -0.33
N GLU A 94 6.67 -4.10 -0.17
CA GLU A 94 7.82 -3.75 0.67
C GLU A 94 7.44 -3.75 2.14
N HIS A 95 6.37 -3.04 2.49
CA HIS A 95 5.84 -2.95 3.84
C HIS A 95 4.38 -2.43 3.83
N ILE A 96 3.76 -2.42 5.00
CA ILE A 96 2.39 -1.96 5.22
C ILE A 96 2.39 -0.90 6.32
N LYS A 97 1.56 0.13 6.20
CA LYS A 97 1.31 1.10 7.29
C LYS A 97 -0.13 0.96 7.77
N ILE A 98 -0.31 0.80 9.08
CA ILE A 98 -1.63 0.68 9.71
C ILE A 98 -1.77 1.68 10.86
N LYS A 99 -2.78 2.54 10.77
CA LYS A 99 -3.24 3.44 11.84
C LYS A 99 -4.76 3.34 11.97
N CYS A 100 -5.25 3.29 13.20
CA CYS A 100 -6.69 3.31 13.49
C CYS A 100 -6.94 4.29 14.63
N GLY A 101 -7.79 5.30 14.42
CA GLY A 101 -8.08 6.33 15.43
C GLY A 101 -6.83 7.03 15.97
N GLY A 102 -5.84 7.29 15.11
CA GLY A 102 -4.54 7.90 15.45
C GLY A 102 -3.54 6.94 16.11
N VAL A 103 -3.92 5.69 16.37
CA VAL A 103 -3.04 4.69 17.00
C VAL A 103 -2.31 3.91 15.91
N SER A 104 -0.98 3.99 15.93
CA SER A 104 -0.08 3.23 15.05
C SER A 104 0.12 1.80 15.57
N LEU A 105 -0.09 0.82 14.70
CA LEU A 105 0.10 -0.60 15.05
C LEU A 105 1.54 -0.89 15.48
N ILE A 106 2.52 -0.33 14.75
CA ILE A 106 3.93 -0.57 15.03
C ILE A 106 4.37 0.06 16.35
N GLU A 107 3.93 1.30 16.63
CA GLU A 107 4.24 1.97 17.89
C GLU A 107 3.61 1.25 19.08
N THR A 108 2.38 0.76 18.93
CA THR A 108 1.67 0.02 19.98
C THR A 108 2.38 -1.29 20.29
N PHE A 109 2.81 -2.03 19.26
CA PHE A 109 3.53 -3.28 19.44
C PHE A 109 4.92 -3.06 20.07
N SER A 110 5.67 -2.05 19.62
CA SER A 110 6.94 -1.68 20.24
C SER A 110 6.80 -1.32 21.72
N LYS A 111 5.77 -0.52 22.08
CA LYS A 111 5.47 -0.20 23.49
C LYS A 111 5.14 -1.46 24.29
N PHE A 112 4.33 -2.37 23.75
CA PHE A 112 4.01 -3.63 24.43
C PHE A 112 5.25 -4.47 24.74
N ILE A 113 6.18 -4.59 23.78
CA ILE A 113 7.43 -5.32 23.97
C ILE A 113 8.34 -4.62 25.00
N GLU A 114 8.38 -3.29 25.00
CA GLU A 114 9.11 -2.50 25.99
C GLU A 114 8.58 -2.73 27.40
N GLU A 115 7.26 -2.66 27.60
CA GLU A 115 6.61 -2.94 28.89
C GLU A 115 6.93 -4.36 29.39
N ILE A 116 6.94 -5.37 28.52
CA ILE A 116 7.35 -6.73 28.89
C ILE A 116 8.82 -6.77 29.30
N ASN A 117 9.71 -6.16 28.52
CA ASN A 117 11.15 -6.17 28.81
C ASN A 117 11.48 -5.50 30.15
N ASN A 118 10.71 -4.49 30.52
CA ASN A 118 10.84 -3.76 31.77
C ASN A 118 10.03 -4.37 32.94
N ALA A 119 9.31 -5.46 32.71
CA ALA A 119 8.46 -6.07 33.71
C ALA A 119 9.26 -6.63 34.90
N ILE A 120 8.79 -6.30 36.10
CA ILE A 120 9.29 -6.85 37.37
C ILE A 120 8.39 -8.01 37.79
N ILE A 121 8.98 -9.20 37.96
CA ILE A 121 8.30 -10.44 38.32
C ILE A 121 8.45 -10.67 39.83
N ASN A 122 7.39 -10.45 40.58
CA ASN A 122 7.41 -10.69 42.03
C ASN A 122 7.33 -12.20 42.33
N THR A 123 8.34 -12.72 43.02
CA THR A 123 8.39 -14.11 43.48
C THR A 123 8.57 -14.17 45.01
N PRO A 124 8.30 -15.31 45.67
CA PRO A 124 8.59 -15.47 47.10
C PRO A 124 10.08 -15.27 47.45
N ALA A 125 10.98 -15.45 46.47
CA ALA A 125 12.42 -15.23 46.63
C ALA A 125 12.85 -13.77 46.37
N GLY A 126 11.91 -12.88 46.03
CA GLY A 126 12.16 -11.48 45.68
C GLY A 126 11.74 -11.11 44.27
N ALA A 127 11.98 -9.85 43.90
CA ALA A 127 11.71 -9.32 42.57
C ALA A 127 12.73 -9.85 41.54
N GLY A 128 12.25 -10.54 40.52
CA GLY A 128 13.02 -10.95 39.34
C GLY A 128 12.72 -10.07 38.12
N THR A 129 13.49 -10.26 37.05
CA THR A 129 13.28 -9.58 35.77
C THR A 129 13.15 -10.61 34.65
N VAL A 130 12.71 -10.17 33.48
CA VAL A 130 12.76 -10.99 32.27
C VAL A 130 14.20 -11.37 31.95
N SER A 131 14.42 -12.65 31.65
CA SER A 131 15.77 -13.16 31.34
C SER A 131 16.33 -12.53 30.07
N SER A 132 17.65 -12.35 30.02
CA SER A 132 18.34 -11.81 28.83
C SER A 132 18.05 -12.63 27.56
N ALA A 133 17.98 -13.95 27.66
CA ALA A 133 17.64 -14.84 26.56
C ALA A 133 16.23 -14.58 26.02
N THR A 134 15.25 -14.30 26.90
CA THR A 134 13.89 -13.94 26.49
C THR A 134 13.85 -12.56 25.83
N VAL A 135 14.55 -11.56 26.40
CA VAL A 135 14.65 -10.21 25.82
C VAL A 135 15.21 -10.25 24.39
N MET A 136 16.24 -11.07 24.14
CA MET A 136 16.79 -11.23 22.78
C MET A 136 15.75 -11.77 21.79
N LYS A 137 14.95 -12.77 22.20
CA LYS A 137 13.88 -13.32 21.35
C LYS A 137 12.78 -12.30 21.09
N LEU A 138 12.36 -11.53 22.09
CA LEU A 138 11.36 -10.47 21.94
C LEU A 138 11.83 -9.38 20.98
N LYS A 139 13.10 -8.96 21.07
CA LYS A 139 13.70 -8.01 20.11
C LYS A 139 13.76 -8.56 18.69
N ALA A 140 14.02 -9.85 18.50
CA ALA A 140 13.98 -10.47 17.18
C ALA A 140 12.57 -10.42 16.57
N VAL A 141 11.53 -10.72 17.37
CA VAL A 141 10.13 -10.60 16.96
C VAL A 141 9.77 -9.15 16.63
N GLU A 142 10.19 -8.19 17.44
CA GLU A 142 9.99 -6.76 17.17
C GLU A 142 10.62 -6.34 15.83
N ASN A 143 11.83 -6.81 15.53
CA ASN A 143 12.51 -6.51 14.28
C ASN A 143 11.79 -7.11 13.07
N ASP A 144 11.28 -8.34 13.17
CA ASP A 144 10.50 -8.95 12.09
C ASP A 144 9.17 -8.21 11.88
N PHE A 145 8.53 -7.75 12.96
CA PHE A 145 7.33 -6.92 12.88
C PHE A 145 7.61 -5.57 12.20
N LYS A 146 8.73 -4.90 12.53
CA LYS A 146 9.19 -3.64 11.89
C LYS A 146 9.53 -3.77 10.41
N LYS A 147 9.88 -4.97 9.95
CA LYS A 147 10.11 -5.22 8.50
C LYS A 147 8.80 -5.24 7.72
N ILE A 148 7.73 -5.75 8.34
CA ILE A 148 6.41 -5.88 7.72
C ILE A 148 5.64 -4.57 7.84
N PHE A 149 5.70 -3.92 9.01
CA PHE A 149 4.95 -2.72 9.34
C PHE A 149 5.86 -1.52 9.58
N LYS A 150 5.59 -0.38 8.92
CA LYS A 150 6.28 0.90 9.14
C LYS A 150 5.34 2.02 9.57
#